data_AF-A0A7S2UT78-F1
#
_entry.id   AF-A0A7S2UT78-F1
#
_cell.length_a   1.000
_cell.length_b   1.000
_cell.length_c   1.000
_cell.angle_alpha   90.00
_cell.angle_beta   90.00
_cell.angle_gamma   90.00
#
_symmetry.space_group_name_H-M   'P 1'
#
loop_
_entity.id
_entity.type
_entity.pdbx_description
1 polymer ?
#
loop_
_entity_poly.entity_id
_entity_poly.type
_entity_poly.pdbx_seq_one_letter_code
_entity_poly.pdbx_strand_id
1 'polypeptide(L)'
;MMTMMDGTPCTRWQVQHRSYYKEIEDEDLTKKCGKKLLKIFQKLLLKQVIVAAQGELCAVLLKLFQALHRVDSDLISELWLLHPELSTKYINTHLVKVNPRKFSAKLNVVSKPSSNSRVSVLKHYFPIGTELTIAGDANNSFTTIAQSNDSMAPPEGYSPDYCNDLGKTLFMSQLKVEMNRSSKQYERHCIDITSDLMLVSLPPKDMEQKEETIMNVKDWSNCERHVGALVLRGNRCVLARSLSHEWKGMRIPSVVPKPDESSHAAAVRAVVEFTEVEATEVRVLKHVLPVSIYAPNGRYILVELYPLYSTEPPPDGPLEDADLEDDETPYDWYTYPNAIDKLDKPSITALQTMALNLVQAANVNLVPAKWGGVFGQESYLQDSKLSSTTPEKNNSLLEANVEEWKPTRQGDILQDVRKANNALEQRLASRKGQDGMRSAKLPVTLLSGFLGACASIQCMSSLKWSRSTLSSGIATATVNGTKKEGVPRKVWDIKGKNRLSS
;
A
#
# COMPACT_ATOMS: atom_id res chain seq x y z
N MET A 1 -16.45 -31.49 67.90
CA MET A 1 -16.40 -32.47 66.81
C MET A 1 -15.68 -31.78 65.65
N MET A 2 -14.34 -31.82 65.64
CA MET A 2 -13.49 -32.79 64.90
C MET A 2 -13.28 -32.27 63.46
N THR A 3 -12.16 -31.55 63.16
CA THR A 3 -10.90 -32.06 62.52
C THR A 3 -11.14 -32.87 61.23
N MET A 4 -10.37 -32.83 60.14
CA MET A 4 -9.07 -32.27 59.72
C MET A 4 -8.89 -32.59 58.21
N MET A 5 -8.00 -31.87 57.51
CA MET A 5 -7.08 -32.31 56.41
C MET A 5 -7.69 -32.78 55.07
N ASP A 6 -7.04 -32.71 53.90
CA ASP A 6 -5.79 -32.15 53.35
C ASP A 6 -5.93 -32.27 51.81
N GLY A 7 -5.16 -31.51 51.02
CA GLY A 7 -4.95 -31.89 49.61
C GLY A 7 -4.57 -30.79 48.61
N THR A 8 -3.37 -30.23 48.72
CA THR A 8 -2.57 -29.91 47.51
C THR A 8 -1.95 -31.24 47.00
N PRO A 9 -1.52 -31.41 45.71
CA PRO A 9 -0.81 -30.41 44.89
C PRO A 9 -1.04 -30.45 43.35
N CYS A 10 -0.84 -29.32 42.64
CA CYS A 10 -0.20 -29.31 41.31
C CYS A 10 0.13 -27.88 40.79
N THR A 11 1.21 -27.25 41.27
CA THR A 11 1.72 -25.96 40.74
C THR A 11 3.10 -26.07 40.08
N ARG A 12 3.62 -27.28 39.85
CA ARG A 12 5.03 -27.46 39.42
C ARG A 12 5.25 -27.60 37.91
N TRP A 13 4.22 -27.84 37.09
CA TRP A 13 4.39 -28.08 35.64
C TRP A 13 4.10 -26.85 34.74
N GLN A 14 3.44 -25.81 35.24
CA GLN A 14 3.13 -24.61 34.43
C GLN A 14 4.25 -23.56 34.41
N VAL A 15 5.13 -23.53 35.41
CA VAL A 15 6.18 -22.50 35.51
C VAL A 15 7.40 -22.83 34.62
N GLN A 16 7.71 -24.11 34.42
CA GLN A 16 8.83 -24.52 33.53
C GLN A 16 8.48 -24.42 32.04
N HIS A 17 7.23 -24.66 31.64
CA HIS A 17 6.83 -24.58 30.22
C HIS A 17 6.77 -23.14 29.67
N ARG A 18 6.47 -22.12 30.50
CA ARG A 18 6.44 -20.72 30.05
C ARG A 18 7.82 -20.09 29.87
N SER A 19 8.81 -20.58 30.61
CA SER A 19 10.20 -20.09 30.58
C SER A 19 11.00 -20.67 29.42
N TYR A 20 10.75 -21.92 29.03
CA TYR A 20 11.57 -22.63 28.05
C TYR A 20 11.23 -22.24 26.60
N TYR A 21 9.96 -21.92 26.33
CA TYR A 21 9.52 -21.48 25.00
C TYR A 21 9.91 -20.02 24.69
N LYS A 22 9.95 -19.12 25.69
CA LYS A 22 10.40 -17.72 25.50
C LYS A 22 11.88 -17.61 25.08
N GLU A 23 12.76 -18.50 25.54
CA GLU A 23 14.20 -18.40 25.25
C GLU A 23 14.61 -19.01 23.90
N ILE A 24 13.94 -20.07 23.45
CA ILE A 24 14.21 -20.71 22.14
C ILE A 24 13.64 -19.87 20.99
N GLU A 25 12.45 -19.28 21.16
CA GLU A 25 11.89 -18.34 20.17
C GLU A 25 12.80 -17.12 19.99
N ASP A 26 13.37 -16.60 21.09
CA ASP A 26 14.24 -15.43 21.10
C ASP A 26 15.52 -15.59 20.27
N GLU A 27 16.16 -16.76 20.30
CA GLU A 27 17.42 -16.99 19.58
C GLU A 27 17.18 -17.13 18.07
N ASP A 28 16.06 -17.75 17.68
CA ASP A 28 15.68 -17.95 16.29
C ASP A 28 15.06 -16.68 15.67
N LEU A 29 14.27 -15.94 16.46
CA LEU A 29 13.79 -14.60 16.11
C LEU A 29 14.98 -13.70 15.82
N THR A 30 15.97 -13.62 16.70
CA THR A 30 17.08 -12.68 16.52
C THR A 30 18.02 -13.06 15.37
N LYS A 31 18.31 -14.35 15.18
CA LYS A 31 19.15 -14.81 14.05
C LYS A 31 18.48 -14.67 12.69
N LYS A 32 17.22 -15.07 12.55
CA LYS A 32 16.50 -15.03 11.26
C LYS A 32 15.89 -13.66 10.99
N CYS A 33 15.25 -13.04 11.98
CA CYS A 33 14.67 -11.71 11.84
C CYS A 33 15.76 -10.66 11.69
N GLY A 34 16.84 -10.73 12.49
CA GLY A 34 17.94 -9.77 12.39
C GLY A 34 18.58 -9.72 11.01
N LYS A 35 18.85 -10.89 10.39
CA LYS A 35 19.35 -10.95 9.01
C LYS A 35 18.34 -10.41 7.98
N LYS A 36 17.04 -10.63 8.18
CA LYS A 36 16.00 -10.12 7.28
C LYS A 36 15.85 -8.60 7.41
N LEU A 37 15.80 -8.07 8.63
CA LEU A 37 15.75 -6.63 8.89
C LEU A 37 17.00 -5.93 8.38
N LEU A 38 18.19 -6.51 8.59
CA LEU A 38 19.42 -5.99 8.00
C LEU A 38 19.31 -5.89 6.47
N LYS A 39 18.86 -6.97 5.81
CA LYS A 39 18.66 -6.97 4.35
C LYS A 39 17.64 -5.92 3.91
N ILE A 40 16.60 -5.68 4.71
CA ILE A 40 15.61 -4.63 4.42
C ILE A 40 16.27 -3.25 4.54
N PHE A 41 16.98 -2.96 5.64
CA PHE A 41 17.67 -1.69 5.82
C PHE A 41 18.71 -1.44 4.72
N GLN A 42 19.48 -2.47 4.33
CA GLN A 42 20.43 -2.40 3.22
C GLN A 42 19.73 -2.18 1.88
N LYS A 43 18.62 -2.88 1.60
CA LYS A 43 17.87 -2.71 0.35
C LYS A 43 17.21 -1.33 0.23
N LEU A 44 16.79 -0.78 1.36
CA LEU A 44 16.22 0.57 1.46
C LEU A 44 17.29 1.65 1.60
N LEU A 45 18.59 1.27 1.60
CA LEU A 45 19.73 2.16 1.76
C LEU A 45 19.62 3.07 3.00
N LEU A 46 18.98 2.57 4.05
CA LEU A 46 18.80 3.33 5.28
C LEU A 46 20.12 3.38 6.04
N LYS A 47 20.51 4.58 6.47
CA LYS A 47 21.64 4.84 7.36
C LYS A 47 21.14 5.61 8.58
N GLN A 48 21.79 5.44 9.72
CA GLN A 48 21.44 6.16 10.95
C GLN A 48 19.96 5.98 11.37
N VAL A 49 19.49 4.74 11.32
CA VAL A 49 18.10 4.38 11.64
C VAL A 49 17.80 4.60 13.12
N ILE A 50 16.60 5.12 13.40
CA ILE A 50 16.06 5.24 14.76
C ILE A 50 15.10 4.08 14.98
N VAL A 51 15.33 3.29 16.02
CA VAL A 51 14.48 2.13 16.31
C VAL A 51 13.89 2.25 17.71
N ALA A 52 12.59 2.05 17.82
CA ALA A 52 11.85 2.12 19.07
C ALA A 52 11.17 0.79 19.39
N ALA A 53 11.10 0.42 20.66
CA ALA A 53 10.32 -0.72 21.14
C ALA A 53 9.73 -0.43 22.52
N GLN A 54 8.58 -1.03 22.81
CA GLN A 54 7.85 -0.85 24.07
C GLN A 54 7.74 -2.15 24.88
N GLY A 55 7.81 -2.05 26.20
CA GLY A 55 7.52 -3.16 27.12
C GLY A 55 8.52 -4.32 27.01
N GLU A 56 8.00 -5.54 26.88
CA GLU A 56 8.83 -6.76 26.73
C GLU A 56 9.65 -6.76 25.42
N LEU A 57 9.19 -6.04 24.38
CA LEU A 57 9.88 -5.98 23.08
C LEU A 57 11.22 -5.24 23.13
N CYS A 58 11.46 -4.46 24.18
CA CYS A 58 12.76 -3.83 24.41
C CYS A 58 13.90 -4.87 24.48
N ALA A 59 13.63 -6.07 25.00
CA ALA A 59 14.62 -7.15 25.02
C ALA A 59 14.95 -7.63 23.59
N VAL A 60 13.94 -7.79 22.74
CA VAL A 60 14.11 -8.19 21.34
C VAL A 60 14.88 -7.11 20.57
N LEU A 61 14.54 -5.84 20.78
CA LEU A 61 15.23 -4.71 20.15
C LEU A 61 16.71 -4.65 20.56
N LEU A 62 17.03 -4.83 21.85
CA LEU A 62 18.41 -4.84 22.31
C LEU A 62 19.21 -6.01 21.70
N LYS A 63 18.64 -7.22 21.60
CA LYS A 63 19.29 -8.34 20.90
C LYS A 63 19.48 -8.06 19.41
N LEU A 64 18.46 -7.49 18.76
CA LEU A 64 18.50 -7.10 17.35
C LEU A 64 19.61 -6.08 17.11
N PHE A 65 19.70 -5.05 17.94
CA PHE A 65 20.76 -4.05 17.88
C PHE A 65 22.14 -4.70 18.02
N GLN A 66 22.34 -5.58 19.01
CA GLN A 66 23.61 -6.30 19.15
C GLN A 66 23.97 -7.14 17.91
N ALA A 67 22.98 -7.75 17.26
CA ALA A 67 23.19 -8.51 16.03
C ALA A 67 23.54 -7.62 14.83
N LEU A 68 22.85 -6.49 14.69
CA LEU A 68 23.06 -5.53 13.60
C LEU A 68 24.38 -4.78 13.76
N HIS A 69 24.71 -4.34 14.98
CA HIS A 69 25.96 -3.65 15.31
C HIS A 69 27.21 -4.50 15.03
N ARG A 70 27.09 -5.84 15.03
CA ARG A 70 28.20 -6.72 14.61
C ARG A 70 28.47 -6.68 13.11
N VAL A 71 27.46 -6.32 12.32
CA VAL A 71 27.55 -6.28 10.87
C VAL A 71 27.87 -4.86 10.39
N ASP A 72 27.20 -3.87 10.99
CA ASP A 72 27.35 -2.45 10.67
C ASP A 72 27.06 -1.62 11.93
N SER A 73 28.09 -0.99 12.50
CA SER A 73 27.99 -0.19 13.73
C SER A 73 27.22 1.12 13.54
N ASP A 74 27.13 1.61 12.30
CA ASP A 74 26.61 2.94 11.99
C ASP A 74 25.18 2.89 11.45
N LEU A 75 24.63 1.68 11.33
CA LEU A 75 23.29 1.43 10.82
C LEU A 75 22.20 2.00 11.73
N ILE A 76 22.36 1.87 13.04
CA ILE A 76 21.40 2.36 14.05
C ILE A 76 22.06 3.51 14.81
N SER A 77 21.51 4.71 14.66
CA SER A 77 22.00 5.91 15.34
C SER A 77 21.38 6.05 16.74
N GLU A 78 20.10 5.72 16.88
CA GLU A 78 19.36 5.89 18.13
C GLU A 78 18.43 4.72 18.44
N LEU A 79 18.35 4.39 19.74
CA LEU A 79 17.49 3.36 20.30
C LEU A 79 16.53 4.00 21.30
N TRP A 80 15.24 3.73 21.15
CA TRP A 80 14.20 4.21 22.06
C TRP A 80 13.56 3.02 22.78
N LEU A 81 13.75 2.97 24.11
CA LEU A 81 13.14 1.94 24.96
C LEU A 81 11.99 2.55 25.76
N LEU A 82 10.76 2.22 25.36
CA LEU A 82 9.54 2.75 25.94
C LEU A 82 9.03 1.79 27.01
N HIS A 83 9.09 2.21 28.27
CA HIS A 83 8.70 1.42 29.43
C HIS A 83 9.31 0.00 29.43
N PRO A 84 10.65 -0.12 29.41
CA PRO A 84 11.31 -1.42 29.20
C PRO A 84 11.01 -2.43 30.32
N GLU A 85 10.50 -3.60 29.93
CA GLU A 85 10.24 -4.73 30.84
C GLU A 85 11.33 -5.80 30.70
N LEU A 86 12.56 -5.45 31.10
CA LEU A 86 13.71 -6.36 31.01
C LEU A 86 13.86 -7.24 32.25
N SER A 87 13.92 -8.56 32.08
CA SER A 87 14.18 -9.47 33.20
C SER A 87 15.63 -9.35 33.70
N THR A 88 15.85 -9.59 35.00
CA THR A 88 17.21 -9.61 35.57
C THR A 88 18.09 -10.66 34.90
N LYS A 89 17.50 -11.82 34.54
CA LYS A 89 18.19 -12.88 33.79
C LYS A 89 18.67 -12.37 32.43
N TYR A 90 17.85 -11.61 31.72
CA TYR A 90 18.21 -11.03 30.43
C TYR A 90 19.42 -10.09 30.55
N ILE A 91 19.38 -9.15 31.51
CA ILE A 91 20.46 -8.19 31.74
C ILE A 91 21.78 -8.93 32.02
N ASN A 92 21.75 -9.87 32.97
CA ASN A 92 22.95 -10.62 33.37
C ASN A 92 23.50 -11.51 32.26
N THR A 93 22.62 -12.03 31.39
CA THR A 93 23.04 -12.96 30.34
C THR A 93 23.52 -12.24 29.08
N HIS A 94 22.85 -11.15 28.70
CA HIS A 94 23.02 -10.50 27.39
C HIS A 94 23.68 -9.14 27.43
N LEU A 95 23.63 -8.41 28.55
CA LEU A 95 24.28 -7.10 28.67
C LEU A 95 25.63 -7.21 29.37
N VAL A 96 25.73 -7.98 30.46
CA VAL A 96 26.97 -8.11 31.25
C VAL A 96 28.16 -8.65 30.45
N LYS A 97 27.92 -9.50 29.45
CA LYS A 97 28.98 -10.04 28.59
C LYS A 97 29.49 -9.05 27.54
N VAL A 98 28.81 -7.91 27.35
CA VAL A 98 29.15 -6.96 26.29
C VAL A 98 29.99 -5.83 26.84
N ASN A 99 31.07 -5.50 26.15
CA ASN A 99 31.92 -4.38 26.51
C ASN A 99 31.15 -3.06 26.28
N PRO A 100 30.87 -2.27 27.34
CA PRO A 100 30.03 -1.07 27.27
C PRO A 100 30.61 0.02 26.35
N ARG A 101 31.93 0.00 26.10
CA ARG A 101 32.60 1.01 25.27
C ARG A 101 32.40 0.83 23.76
N LYS A 102 31.66 -0.18 23.32
CA LYS A 102 31.53 -0.52 21.90
C LYS A 102 30.30 0.08 21.21
N PHE A 103 29.32 0.60 21.94
CA PHE A 103 28.09 1.08 21.33
C PHE A 103 28.17 2.56 21.01
N SER A 104 28.06 2.89 19.72
CA SER A 104 27.96 4.26 19.20
C SER A 104 26.55 4.83 19.26
N ALA A 105 25.53 3.97 19.31
CA ALA A 105 24.14 4.38 19.27
C ALA A 105 23.70 5.09 20.57
N LYS A 106 22.92 6.18 20.42
CA LYS A 106 22.31 6.91 21.53
C LYS A 106 21.13 6.12 22.09
N LEU A 107 21.13 5.84 23.39
CA LEU A 107 20.01 5.16 24.05
C LEU A 107 19.09 6.15 24.76
N ASN A 108 17.86 6.26 24.30
CA ASN A 108 16.81 7.05 24.94
C ASN A 108 15.88 6.09 25.68
N VAL A 109 15.76 6.23 27.00
CA VAL A 109 14.91 5.38 27.83
C VAL A 109 13.76 6.20 28.39
N VAL A 110 12.54 5.77 28.10
CA VAL A 110 11.31 6.35 28.63
C VAL A 110 10.80 5.41 29.72
N SER A 111 10.96 5.76 30.99
CA SER A 111 10.66 4.88 32.12
C SER A 111 9.50 5.39 32.97
N LYS A 112 8.83 4.48 33.68
CA LYS A 112 7.94 4.85 34.79
C LYS A 112 8.79 5.15 36.03
N PRO A 113 8.39 6.07 36.93
CA PRO A 113 9.17 6.40 38.13
C PRO A 113 9.56 5.18 38.98
N SER A 114 8.72 4.15 39.01
CA SER A 114 8.95 2.90 39.76
C SER A 114 9.98 1.95 39.14
N SER A 115 10.47 2.22 37.93
CA SER A 115 11.33 1.30 37.15
C SER A 115 12.82 1.71 37.11
N ASN A 116 13.23 2.70 37.91
CA ASN A 116 14.56 3.33 37.81
C ASN A 116 15.77 2.41 38.03
N SER A 117 15.63 1.32 38.79
CA SER A 117 16.78 0.45 39.13
C SER A 117 17.42 -0.25 37.92
N ARG A 118 16.66 -0.47 36.83
CA ARG A 118 17.18 -1.11 35.61
C ARG A 118 17.72 -0.11 34.60
N VAL A 119 17.27 1.14 34.66
CA VAL A 119 17.71 2.20 33.73
C VAL A 119 19.16 2.57 34.00
N SER A 120 19.58 2.61 35.26
CA SER A 120 20.99 2.82 35.63
C SER A 120 21.91 1.77 35.04
N VAL A 121 21.48 0.50 35.03
CA VAL A 121 22.23 -0.60 34.41
C VAL A 121 22.32 -0.40 32.89
N LEU A 122 21.23 -0.04 32.23
CA LEU A 122 21.24 0.26 30.79
C LEU A 122 22.18 1.43 30.45
N LYS A 123 22.18 2.50 31.25
CA LYS A 123 23.09 3.65 31.09
C LYS A 123 24.56 3.28 31.24
N HIS A 124 24.88 2.28 32.06
CA HIS A 124 26.25 1.79 32.16
C HIS A 124 26.74 1.19 30.83
N TYR A 125 25.85 0.54 30.06
CA TYR A 125 26.18 -0.03 28.75
C TYR A 125 26.07 0.97 27.60
N PHE A 126 25.19 1.96 27.74
CA PHE A 126 24.96 3.01 26.75
C PHE A 126 25.24 4.37 27.39
N PRO A 127 26.51 4.80 27.41
CA PRO A 127 26.89 6.04 28.09
C PRO A 127 26.33 7.29 27.39
N ILE A 128 25.97 7.18 26.11
CA ILE A 128 25.38 8.24 25.30
C ILE A 128 23.86 8.02 25.27
N GLY A 129 23.08 8.96 25.79
CA GLY A 129 21.63 8.76 25.90
C GLY A 129 20.91 9.77 26.77
N THR A 130 19.58 9.82 26.66
CA THR A 130 18.71 10.57 27.57
C THR A 130 17.81 9.62 28.36
N GLU A 131 17.48 9.99 29.59
CA GLU A 131 16.45 9.32 30.37
C GLU A 131 15.28 10.29 30.53
N LEU A 132 14.11 9.84 30.10
CA LEU A 132 12.87 10.58 30.20
C LEU A 132 11.96 9.82 31.17
N THR A 133 11.68 10.43 32.31
CA THR A 133 10.71 9.90 33.26
C THR A 133 9.36 10.54 32.97
N ILE A 134 8.37 9.75 32.53
CA ILE A 134 7.01 10.25 32.29
C ILE A 134 6.17 10.01 33.53
N ALA A 135 5.65 11.09 34.12
CA ALA A 135 4.57 11.03 35.10
C ALA A 135 3.22 10.98 34.35
N GLY A 136 2.74 9.78 34.00
CA GLY A 136 1.47 9.63 33.28
C GLY A 136 1.18 8.21 32.79
N ASP A 137 -0.02 8.00 32.24
CA ASP A 137 -0.45 6.72 31.68
C ASP A 137 0.41 6.30 30.48
N ALA A 138 0.86 5.04 30.50
CA ALA A 138 1.80 4.48 29.53
C ALA A 138 1.30 4.49 28.08
N ASN A 139 0.01 4.69 27.86
CA ASN A 139 -0.62 4.64 26.54
C ASN A 139 -0.26 5.86 25.66
N ASN A 140 0.21 6.97 26.25
CA ASN A 140 0.61 8.16 25.51
C ASN A 140 2.12 8.27 25.29
N SER A 141 2.90 7.22 25.53
CA SER A 141 4.37 7.31 25.51
C SER A 141 4.97 7.67 24.14
N PHE A 142 4.25 7.47 23.03
CA PHE A 142 4.68 7.90 21.69
C PHE A 142 4.59 9.41 21.48
N THR A 143 3.61 10.08 22.10
CA THR A 143 3.48 11.55 22.00
C THR A 143 4.66 12.22 22.69
N THR A 144 5.20 11.61 23.74
CA THR A 144 6.40 12.09 24.42
C THR A 144 7.67 11.96 23.58
N ILE A 145 7.78 10.95 22.72
CA ILE A 145 8.93 10.85 21.78
C ILE A 145 8.92 12.05 20.84
N ALA A 146 7.74 12.40 20.30
CA ALA A 146 7.59 13.56 19.43
C ALA A 146 7.95 14.87 20.17
N GLN A 147 7.52 15.02 21.42
CA GLN A 147 7.74 16.24 22.22
C GLN A 147 9.17 16.38 22.77
N SER A 148 9.87 15.28 23.05
CA SER A 148 11.19 15.32 23.72
C SER A 148 12.35 15.76 22.83
N ASN A 149 12.13 15.91 21.51
CA ASN A 149 13.14 16.43 20.58
C ASN A 149 13.21 17.96 20.52
N ASP A 150 12.35 18.70 21.24
CA ASP A 150 12.34 20.18 21.29
C ASP A 150 13.56 20.82 21.98
N SER A 151 14.46 20.03 22.59
CA SER A 151 15.66 20.53 23.28
C SER A 151 16.83 20.89 22.35
N MET A 152 16.75 20.61 21.05
CA MET A 152 17.63 21.22 20.05
C MET A 152 16.77 22.19 19.26
N ALA A 153 17.21 23.45 19.12
CA ALA A 153 16.51 24.46 18.31
C ALA A 153 15.89 23.81 17.07
N PRO A 154 14.57 23.98 16.85
CA PRO A 154 13.80 23.07 16.02
C PRO A 154 14.44 23.05 14.63
N PRO A 155 15.00 21.90 14.19
CA PRO A 155 15.08 21.70 12.75
C PRO A 155 13.63 21.71 12.31
N GLU A 156 13.24 22.75 11.57
CA GLU A 156 11.92 22.98 10.95
C GLU A 156 10.96 21.84 11.26
N GLY A 157 10.06 22.06 12.23
CA GLY A 157 9.17 21.02 12.76
C GLY A 157 8.56 20.19 11.63
N TYR A 158 8.39 18.89 11.88
CA TYR A 158 7.89 17.92 10.90
C TYR A 158 6.80 18.57 10.01
N SER A 159 7.18 18.89 8.78
CA SER A 159 6.27 19.48 7.81
C SER A 159 5.62 18.32 7.06
N PRO A 160 4.30 18.13 7.14
CA PRO A 160 3.59 17.08 6.40
C PRO A 160 3.73 17.27 4.89
N ASP A 161 3.98 18.51 4.47
CA ASP A 161 4.20 18.91 3.09
C ASP A 161 5.68 18.77 2.67
N TYR A 162 6.57 18.37 3.61
CA TYR A 162 7.96 18.12 3.29
C TYR A 162 8.08 16.95 2.32
N CYS A 163 8.41 17.29 1.08
CA CYS A 163 8.90 16.37 0.08
C CYS A 163 10.42 16.53 -0.01
N ASN A 164 11.15 15.42 -0.05
CA ASN A 164 12.57 15.49 -0.42
C ASN A 164 12.73 15.96 -1.87
N ASP A 165 13.97 16.19 -2.32
CA ASP A 165 14.30 16.61 -3.70
C ASP A 165 13.79 15.66 -4.79
N LEU A 166 13.29 14.47 -4.42
CA LEU A 166 12.70 13.46 -5.30
C LEU A 166 11.16 13.45 -5.24
N GLY A 167 10.52 14.42 -4.59
CA GLY A 167 9.07 14.50 -4.44
C GLY A 167 8.47 13.49 -3.47
N LYS A 168 9.27 12.89 -2.57
CA LYS A 168 8.78 11.85 -1.64
C LYS A 168 8.51 12.43 -0.26
N THR A 169 7.33 12.13 0.27
CA THR A 169 6.91 12.49 1.63
C THR A 169 7.33 11.44 2.64
N LEU A 170 7.49 11.87 3.89
CA LEU A 170 7.78 10.98 5.02
C LEU A 170 6.45 10.50 5.62
N PHE A 171 6.20 9.19 5.58
CA PHE A 171 5.02 8.56 6.17
C PHE A 171 5.39 7.73 7.40
N MET A 172 4.46 7.64 8.35
CA MET A 172 4.59 6.79 9.53
C MET A 172 3.50 5.72 9.48
N SER A 173 3.90 4.46 9.62
CA SER A 173 2.96 3.35 9.67
C SER A 173 3.11 2.55 10.97
N GLN A 174 1.97 2.10 11.49
CA GLN A 174 1.88 1.15 12.59
C GLN A 174 1.68 -0.25 12.01
N LEU A 175 2.62 -1.15 12.29
CA LEU A 175 2.48 -2.57 11.97
C LEU A 175 1.92 -3.32 13.17
N LYS A 176 0.65 -3.73 13.07
CA LYS A 176 -0.03 -4.57 14.05
C LYS A 176 0.00 -6.02 13.58
N VAL A 177 0.47 -6.94 14.42
CA VAL A 177 0.48 -8.38 14.13
C VAL A 177 -0.41 -9.09 15.13
N GLU A 178 -1.55 -9.61 14.67
CA GLU A 178 -2.54 -10.26 15.51
C GLU A 178 -2.78 -11.70 15.05
N MET A 179 -2.88 -12.63 16.00
CA MET A 179 -3.29 -13.99 15.68
C MET A 179 -4.80 -14.02 15.49
N ASN A 180 -5.25 -14.25 14.26
CA ASN A 180 -6.66 -14.47 14.00
C ASN A 180 -7.12 -15.74 14.74
N ARG A 181 -8.11 -15.59 15.62
CA ARG A 181 -8.57 -16.64 16.51
C ARG A 181 -9.17 -17.84 15.77
N SER A 182 -9.77 -17.63 14.60
CA SER A 182 -10.42 -18.68 13.82
C SER A 182 -9.43 -19.43 12.95
N SER A 183 -8.58 -18.71 12.20
CA SER A 183 -7.62 -19.32 11.28
C SER A 183 -6.35 -19.84 11.97
N LYS A 184 -6.06 -19.38 13.19
CA LYS A 184 -4.78 -19.57 13.89
C LYS A 184 -3.58 -19.05 13.10
N GLN A 185 -3.81 -18.19 12.11
CA GLN A 185 -2.76 -17.53 11.34
C GLN A 185 -2.54 -16.12 11.87
N TYR A 186 -1.31 -15.63 11.73
CA TYR A 186 -0.96 -14.26 12.08
C TYR A 186 -1.30 -13.34 10.92
N GLU A 187 -2.23 -12.43 11.18
CA GLU A 187 -2.59 -11.35 10.28
C GLU A 187 -1.73 -10.14 10.58
N ARG A 188 -1.36 -9.42 9.52
CA ARG A 188 -0.52 -8.22 9.59
C ARG A 188 -1.33 -7.07 9.06
N HIS A 189 -1.62 -6.11 9.92
CA HIS A 189 -2.26 -4.86 9.54
C HIS A 189 -1.20 -3.76 9.54
N CYS A 190 -0.98 -3.16 8.38
CA CYS A 190 -0.17 -1.96 8.25
C CYS A 190 -1.14 -0.79 8.15
N ILE A 191 -1.15 0.07 9.17
CA ILE A 191 -2.03 1.23 9.24
C ILE A 191 -1.14 2.46 9.07
N ASP A 192 -1.46 3.32 8.11
CA ASP A 192 -0.83 4.63 8.02
C ASP A 192 -1.35 5.50 9.18
N ILE A 193 -0.45 5.94 10.04
CA ILE A 193 -0.74 6.76 11.22
C ILE A 193 -0.17 8.17 11.07
N THR A 194 0.26 8.56 9.86
CA THR A 194 0.88 9.86 9.59
C THR A 194 -0.03 11.01 10.05
N SER A 195 -1.32 10.94 9.75
CA SER A 195 -2.31 11.95 10.16
C SER A 195 -2.56 11.98 11.67
N ASP A 196 -2.55 10.83 12.35
CA ASP A 196 -2.80 10.76 13.79
C ASP A 196 -1.69 11.44 14.60
N LEU A 197 -0.44 11.29 14.15
CA LEU A 197 0.72 11.94 14.76
C LEU A 197 0.73 13.47 14.55
N MET A 198 0.15 13.93 13.44
CA MET A 198 -0.03 15.35 13.17
C MET A 198 -0.99 16.00 14.18
N LEU A 199 -2.05 15.28 14.56
CA LEU A 199 -3.02 15.76 15.55
C LEU A 199 -2.43 15.86 16.96
N VAL A 200 -1.54 14.93 17.30
CA VAL A 200 -0.87 14.86 18.60
C VAL A 200 0.13 15.99 18.84
N SER A 201 0.74 16.52 17.79
CA SER A 201 1.83 17.51 17.89
C SER A 201 1.35 18.93 18.19
N LEU A 202 0.03 19.17 18.23
CA LEU A 202 -0.52 20.47 18.55
C LEU A 202 -0.62 20.64 20.07
N PRO A 203 -0.04 21.71 20.65
CA PRO A 203 -0.16 21.96 22.08
C PRO A 203 -1.64 22.14 22.46
N PRO A 204 -2.09 21.65 23.64
CA PRO A 204 -3.49 21.69 24.04
C PRO A 204 -4.08 23.11 24.09
N LYS A 205 -3.23 24.14 24.20
CA LYS A 205 -3.66 25.54 24.20
C LYS A 205 -4.17 26.04 22.85
N ASP A 206 -3.82 25.35 21.75
CA ASP A 206 -4.29 25.69 20.41
C ASP A 206 -5.47 24.79 19.97
N MET A 207 -5.90 23.81 20.78
CA MET A 207 -6.97 22.90 20.39
C MET A 207 -8.36 23.56 20.45
N GLU A 208 -8.63 24.44 21.42
CA GLU A 208 -9.94 25.09 21.56
C GLU A 208 -10.23 26.13 20.45
N GLN A 209 -9.21 26.73 19.84
CA GLN A 209 -9.40 27.62 18.68
C GLN A 209 -9.28 26.90 17.33
N LYS A 210 -8.78 25.65 17.30
CA LYS A 210 -8.52 24.93 16.06
C LYS A 210 -9.49 23.77 15.80
N GLU A 211 -10.29 23.35 16.78
CA GLU A 211 -11.47 22.51 16.53
C GLU A 211 -12.48 23.21 15.59
N GLU A 212 -12.63 24.54 15.69
CA GLU A 212 -13.42 25.32 14.71
C GLU A 212 -12.78 25.33 13.31
N THR A 213 -11.46 25.14 13.19
CA THR A 213 -10.79 25.12 11.88
C THR A 213 -10.79 23.72 11.23
N ILE A 214 -10.87 22.65 12.02
CA ILE A 214 -10.90 21.26 11.52
C ILE A 214 -12.31 20.86 11.04
N MET A 215 -13.35 21.57 11.48
CA MET A 215 -14.70 21.49 10.92
C MET A 215 -15.16 22.78 10.26
N ASN A 216 -14.32 23.38 9.40
CA ASN A 216 -14.83 24.15 8.29
C ASN A 216 -15.52 23.19 7.29
N VAL A 217 -16.61 22.55 7.74
CA VAL A 217 -17.60 21.92 6.86
C VAL A 217 -18.16 23.06 6.05
N LYS A 218 -17.54 23.26 4.89
CA LYS A 218 -17.94 24.28 3.93
C LYS A 218 -19.42 24.08 3.68
N ASP A 219 -20.19 25.14 3.91
CA ASP A 219 -21.61 25.11 3.69
C ASP A 219 -21.90 25.02 2.19
N TRP A 220 -22.11 23.80 1.71
CA TRP A 220 -22.44 23.50 0.31
C TRP A 220 -23.88 23.90 -0.05
N SER A 221 -24.67 24.43 0.89
CA SER A 221 -26.04 24.90 0.59
C SER A 221 -26.06 26.06 -0.41
N ASN A 222 -25.01 26.90 -0.41
CA ASN A 222 -24.84 28.03 -1.33
C ASN A 222 -23.98 27.69 -2.56
N CYS A 223 -23.77 26.40 -2.84
CA CYS A 223 -22.98 25.97 -3.98
C CYS A 223 -23.72 26.22 -5.30
N GLU A 224 -23.05 26.87 -6.24
CA GLU A 224 -23.55 27.07 -7.59
C GLU A 224 -23.60 25.71 -8.32
N ARG A 225 -24.79 25.30 -8.75
CA ARG A 225 -24.99 24.02 -9.43
C ARG A 225 -24.88 24.20 -10.93
N HIS A 226 -24.02 23.41 -11.52
CA HIS A 226 -23.80 23.32 -12.96
C HIS A 226 -24.14 21.91 -13.42
N VAL A 227 -24.56 21.79 -14.66
CA VAL A 227 -24.78 20.52 -15.34
C VAL A 227 -23.89 20.49 -16.56
N GLY A 228 -23.05 19.46 -16.65
CA GLY A 228 -22.14 19.25 -17.77
C GLY A 228 -22.41 17.97 -18.53
N ALA A 229 -21.77 17.85 -19.68
CA ALA A 229 -21.93 16.73 -20.58
C ALA A 229 -20.57 16.21 -21.04
N LEU A 230 -20.36 14.89 -20.90
CA LEU A 230 -19.25 14.20 -21.53
C LEU A 230 -19.77 13.52 -22.80
N VAL A 231 -19.52 14.14 -23.96
CA VAL A 231 -19.93 13.58 -25.26
C VAL A 231 -18.90 12.57 -25.72
N LEU A 232 -19.37 11.36 -26.00
CA LEU A 232 -18.55 10.21 -26.37
C LEU A 232 -18.74 9.87 -27.84
N ARG A 233 -17.65 9.50 -28.51
CA ARG A 233 -17.65 8.91 -29.85
C ARG A 233 -16.59 7.81 -29.85
N GLY A 234 -17.03 6.58 -29.56
CA GLY A 234 -16.15 5.43 -29.40
C GLY A 234 -15.22 5.58 -28.20
N ASN A 235 -13.90 5.55 -28.45
CA ASN A 235 -12.87 5.73 -27.42
C ASN A 235 -12.43 7.20 -27.22
N ARG A 236 -13.21 8.17 -27.71
CA ARG A 236 -12.91 9.61 -27.60
C ARG A 236 -14.00 10.38 -26.88
N CYS A 237 -13.63 11.50 -26.28
CA CYS A 237 -14.54 12.47 -25.70
C CYS A 237 -14.32 13.88 -26.25
N VAL A 238 -15.38 14.69 -26.26
CA VAL A 238 -15.29 16.12 -26.60
C VAL A 238 -14.83 16.93 -25.40
N LEU A 239 -13.85 17.80 -25.61
CA LEU A 239 -13.53 18.91 -24.70
C LEU A 239 -13.70 20.23 -25.45
N ALA A 240 -14.11 21.29 -24.75
CA ALA A 240 -14.34 22.61 -25.32
C ALA A 240 -13.37 23.66 -24.78
N ARG A 241 -13.02 24.63 -25.62
CA ARG A 241 -12.25 25.83 -25.29
C ARG A 241 -13.12 27.08 -25.37
N SER A 242 -12.70 28.13 -24.68
CA SER A 242 -13.38 29.42 -24.77
C SER A 242 -12.77 30.26 -25.90
N LEU A 243 -13.55 30.51 -26.96
CA LEU A 243 -13.17 31.49 -27.98
C LEU A 243 -13.25 32.94 -27.46
N SER A 244 -14.09 33.19 -26.46
CA SER A 244 -14.21 34.48 -25.77
C SER A 244 -13.18 34.69 -24.66
N HIS A 245 -12.29 33.72 -24.42
CA HIS A 245 -11.31 33.72 -23.34
C HIS A 245 -11.90 33.83 -21.92
N GLU A 246 -13.14 33.38 -21.71
CA GLU A 246 -13.77 33.29 -20.37
C GLU A 246 -13.06 32.30 -19.45
N TRP A 247 -12.43 31.26 -20.03
CA TRP A 247 -11.55 30.34 -19.33
C TRP A 247 -10.34 29.98 -20.20
N LYS A 248 -9.26 29.53 -19.54
CA LYS A 248 -8.02 29.11 -20.20
C LYS A 248 -7.98 27.59 -20.36
N GLY A 249 -7.63 27.12 -21.55
CA GLY A 249 -7.45 25.70 -21.86
C GLY A 249 -8.76 24.97 -22.17
N MET A 250 -8.69 23.63 -22.14
CA MET A 250 -9.81 22.75 -22.43
C MET A 250 -10.60 22.44 -21.16
N ARG A 251 -11.93 22.35 -21.28
CA ARG A 251 -12.81 21.93 -20.18
C ARG A 251 -13.93 21.03 -20.69
N ILE A 252 -14.56 20.31 -19.76
CA ILE A 252 -15.81 19.61 -20.04
C ILE A 252 -16.94 20.65 -20.14
N PRO A 253 -17.74 20.69 -21.23
CA PRO A 253 -18.84 21.63 -21.38
C PRO A 253 -19.83 21.56 -20.21
N SER A 254 -20.17 22.71 -19.62
CA SER A 254 -21.10 22.79 -18.50
C SER A 254 -21.81 24.14 -18.42
N VAL A 255 -23.08 24.13 -17.99
CA VAL A 255 -23.95 25.30 -17.87
C VAL A 255 -24.72 25.29 -16.55
N VAL A 256 -25.18 26.46 -16.13
CA VAL A 256 -26.19 26.56 -15.06
C VAL A 256 -27.54 26.09 -15.61
N PRO A 257 -28.23 25.12 -14.98
CA PRO A 257 -29.55 24.67 -15.43
C PRO A 257 -30.60 25.76 -15.21
N LYS A 258 -31.55 25.89 -16.13
CA LYS A 258 -32.70 26.80 -15.96
C LYS A 258 -33.71 26.20 -14.95
N PRO A 259 -34.55 27.00 -14.27
CA PRO A 259 -35.45 26.51 -13.22
C PRO A 259 -36.38 25.36 -13.62
N ASP A 260 -36.87 25.37 -14.87
CA ASP A 260 -37.79 24.35 -15.41
C ASP A 260 -37.10 23.34 -16.35
N GLU A 261 -35.77 23.37 -16.42
CA GLU A 261 -34.97 22.54 -17.32
C GLU A 261 -34.50 21.26 -16.60
N SER A 262 -34.79 20.11 -17.21
CA SER A 262 -34.26 18.84 -16.70
C SER A 262 -32.73 18.80 -16.84
N SER A 263 -32.02 18.12 -15.91
CA SER A 263 -30.56 17.98 -15.99
C SER A 263 -30.08 17.41 -17.34
N HIS A 264 -30.82 16.46 -17.92
CA HIS A 264 -30.49 15.92 -19.24
C HIS A 264 -30.60 16.96 -20.36
N ALA A 265 -31.61 17.84 -20.31
CA ALA A 265 -31.77 18.94 -21.26
C ALA A 265 -30.68 20.00 -21.08
N ALA A 266 -30.32 20.32 -19.83
CA ALA A 266 -29.21 21.22 -19.53
C ALA A 266 -27.87 20.66 -20.02
N ALA A 267 -27.63 19.35 -19.87
CA ALA A 267 -26.44 18.67 -20.39
C ALA A 267 -26.37 18.77 -21.93
N VAL A 268 -27.47 18.48 -22.64
CA VAL A 268 -27.52 18.64 -24.11
C VAL A 268 -27.29 20.10 -24.51
N ARG A 269 -27.90 21.05 -23.80
CA ARG A 269 -27.69 22.48 -24.06
C ARG A 269 -26.23 22.89 -23.86
N ALA A 270 -25.56 22.38 -22.83
CA ALA A 270 -24.13 22.64 -22.62
C ALA A 270 -23.29 22.22 -23.83
N VAL A 271 -23.61 21.09 -24.46
CA VAL A 271 -22.94 20.66 -25.69
C VAL A 271 -23.20 21.65 -26.82
N VAL A 272 -24.48 21.91 -27.13
CA VAL A 272 -24.88 22.81 -28.23
C VAL A 272 -24.23 24.20 -28.09
N GLU A 273 -24.21 24.73 -26.86
CA GLU A 273 -23.70 26.07 -26.56
C GLU A 273 -22.18 26.19 -26.70
N PHE A 274 -21.42 25.14 -26.39
CA PHE A 274 -19.95 25.20 -26.40
C PHE A 274 -19.27 24.48 -27.56
N THR A 275 -19.99 23.63 -28.30
CA THR A 275 -19.39 22.81 -29.36
C THR A 275 -20.10 22.95 -30.70
N GLU A 276 -21.17 23.74 -30.80
CA GLU A 276 -21.97 23.91 -32.02
C GLU A 276 -22.57 22.60 -32.59
N VAL A 277 -22.47 21.49 -31.86
CA VAL A 277 -23.02 20.19 -32.22
C VAL A 277 -24.53 20.25 -32.04
N GLU A 278 -25.29 19.82 -33.04
CA GLU A 278 -26.74 19.87 -32.96
C GLU A 278 -27.27 18.94 -31.86
N ALA A 279 -28.39 19.31 -31.23
CA ALA A 279 -29.02 18.49 -30.19
C ALA A 279 -29.47 17.09 -30.69
N THR A 280 -29.69 16.97 -32.00
CA THR A 280 -30.04 15.73 -32.73
C THR A 280 -28.85 14.79 -32.89
N GLU A 281 -27.62 15.31 -32.85
CA GLU A 281 -26.37 14.55 -33.06
C GLU A 281 -25.87 13.86 -31.77
N VAL A 282 -26.53 14.09 -30.64
CA VAL A 282 -26.17 13.53 -29.34
C VAL A 282 -27.34 12.85 -28.66
N ARG A 283 -27.05 11.71 -28.06
CA ARG A 283 -28.02 10.93 -27.28
C ARG A 283 -27.54 10.74 -25.86
N VAL A 284 -28.40 11.12 -24.91
CA VAL A 284 -28.16 10.90 -23.48
C VAL A 284 -28.19 9.40 -23.15
N LEU A 285 -27.16 8.93 -22.44
CA LEU A 285 -27.07 7.57 -21.92
C LEU A 285 -27.78 7.45 -20.55
N LYS A 286 -29.12 7.42 -20.58
CA LYS A 286 -30.00 7.48 -19.39
C LYS A 286 -29.75 6.40 -18.32
N HIS A 287 -29.08 5.30 -18.67
CA HIS A 287 -28.81 4.18 -17.77
C HIS A 287 -27.37 4.17 -17.22
N VAL A 288 -26.56 5.17 -17.57
CA VAL A 288 -25.22 5.36 -17.02
C VAL A 288 -25.29 6.47 -15.98
N LEU A 289 -24.72 6.21 -14.79
CA LEU A 289 -24.78 7.15 -13.67
C LEU A 289 -23.96 8.42 -13.95
N PRO A 290 -24.47 9.61 -13.59
CA PRO A 290 -23.71 10.84 -13.67
C PRO A 290 -22.57 10.85 -12.64
N VAL A 291 -21.59 11.72 -12.86
CA VAL A 291 -20.43 11.92 -11.96
C VAL A 291 -20.40 13.37 -11.48
N SER A 292 -20.15 13.59 -10.19
CA SER A 292 -20.06 14.93 -9.62
C SER A 292 -18.61 15.44 -9.56
N ILE A 293 -18.39 16.68 -10.00
CA ILE A 293 -17.15 17.43 -9.79
C ILE A 293 -17.39 18.48 -8.71
N TYR A 294 -16.49 18.53 -7.72
CA TYR A 294 -16.46 19.56 -6.70
C TYR A 294 -15.21 20.42 -6.93
N ALA A 295 -15.40 21.64 -7.44
CA ALA A 295 -14.30 22.54 -7.78
C ALA A 295 -14.28 23.78 -6.87
N PRO A 296 -13.21 24.02 -6.10
CA PRO A 296 -13.06 25.21 -5.28
C PRO A 296 -12.39 26.35 -6.09
N ASN A 297 -13.03 26.84 -7.15
CA ASN A 297 -12.47 27.90 -8.01
C ASN A 297 -12.84 29.30 -7.49
N GLY A 298 -12.56 29.58 -6.21
CA GLY A 298 -12.97 30.81 -5.53
C GLY A 298 -14.48 30.91 -5.24
N ARG A 299 -15.29 30.05 -5.88
CA ARG A 299 -16.70 29.78 -5.58
C ARG A 299 -16.89 28.28 -5.42
N TYR A 300 -17.86 27.89 -4.60
CA TYR A 300 -18.25 26.48 -4.49
C TYR A 300 -19.10 26.13 -5.70
N ILE A 301 -18.52 25.34 -6.61
CA ILE A 301 -19.21 24.88 -7.81
C ILE A 301 -19.35 23.36 -7.74
N LEU A 302 -20.56 22.88 -7.98
CA LEU A 302 -20.91 21.48 -8.13
C LEU A 302 -21.32 21.26 -9.58
N VAL A 303 -20.53 20.49 -10.33
CA VAL A 303 -20.88 20.13 -11.70
C VAL A 303 -21.35 18.67 -11.72
N GLU A 304 -22.57 18.43 -12.17
CA GLU A 304 -23.07 17.08 -12.42
C GLU A 304 -22.87 16.72 -13.90
N LEU A 305 -21.98 15.77 -14.17
CA LEU A 305 -21.62 15.34 -15.53
C LEU A 305 -22.47 14.17 -16.00
N TYR A 306 -23.18 14.37 -17.10
CA TYR A 306 -23.97 13.33 -17.76
C TYR A 306 -23.23 12.78 -18.99
N PRO A 307 -23.19 11.46 -19.19
CA PRO A 307 -22.60 10.87 -20.38
C PRO A 307 -23.58 10.94 -21.57
N LEU A 308 -23.12 11.52 -22.67
CA LEU A 308 -23.82 11.60 -23.93
C LEU A 308 -23.04 10.80 -24.98
N TYR A 309 -23.72 10.28 -25.99
CA TYR A 309 -23.11 9.50 -27.07
C TYR A 309 -23.46 10.13 -28.41
N SER A 310 -22.47 10.38 -29.26
CA SER A 310 -22.69 10.92 -30.60
C SER A 310 -23.40 9.91 -31.48
N THR A 311 -24.40 10.35 -32.24
CA THR A 311 -25.13 9.49 -33.19
C THR A 311 -24.37 9.31 -34.51
N GLU A 312 -23.46 10.23 -34.81
CA GLU A 312 -22.71 10.25 -36.06
C GLU A 312 -21.35 9.56 -35.95
N PRO A 313 -20.91 8.84 -37.00
CA PRO A 313 -19.58 8.27 -37.05
C PRO A 313 -18.50 9.36 -37.08
N PRO A 314 -17.26 9.04 -36.68
CA PRO A 314 -16.14 9.95 -36.91
C PRO A 314 -15.97 10.21 -38.42
N PRO A 315 -15.52 11.41 -38.82
CA PRO A 315 -15.25 11.72 -40.21
C PRO A 315 -14.19 10.77 -40.81
N ASP A 316 -14.29 10.52 -42.11
CA ASP A 316 -13.34 9.65 -42.82
C ASP A 316 -11.94 10.29 -42.84
N GLY A 317 -10.96 9.63 -42.22
CA GLY A 317 -9.58 10.10 -42.16
C GLY A 317 -8.68 9.22 -41.27
N PRO A 318 -7.36 9.43 -41.30
CA PRO A 318 -6.45 8.76 -40.37
C PRO A 318 -6.84 9.12 -38.93
N LEU A 319 -7.09 8.11 -38.10
CA LEU A 319 -7.46 8.32 -36.69
C LEU A 319 -6.38 9.09 -35.92
N GLU A 320 -5.13 9.05 -36.36
CA GLU A 320 -4.00 9.77 -35.74
C GLU A 320 -4.11 11.29 -35.90
N ASP A 321 -4.67 11.76 -37.01
CA ASP A 321 -4.82 13.20 -37.29
C ASP A 321 -6.00 13.80 -36.51
N ALA A 322 -6.95 12.97 -36.07
CA ALA A 322 -8.11 13.42 -35.30
C ALA A 322 -7.78 13.82 -33.85
N ASP A 323 -6.55 13.58 -33.38
CA ASP A 323 -6.03 14.06 -32.08
C ASP A 323 -5.21 15.36 -32.21
N LEU A 324 -5.06 15.93 -33.41
CA LEU A 324 -4.39 17.22 -33.60
C LEU A 324 -5.33 18.35 -33.19
N GLU A 325 -4.85 19.23 -32.32
CA GLU A 325 -5.64 20.38 -31.84
C GLU A 325 -5.86 21.37 -32.97
N ASP A 326 -7.13 21.68 -33.25
CA ASP A 326 -7.50 22.75 -34.16
C ASP A 326 -7.86 24.00 -33.35
N ASP A 327 -6.92 24.94 -33.30
CA ASP A 327 -7.07 26.19 -32.56
C ASP A 327 -8.20 27.10 -33.09
N GLU A 328 -8.72 26.84 -34.29
CA GLU A 328 -9.83 27.60 -34.88
C GLU A 328 -11.20 27.10 -34.41
N THR A 329 -11.30 25.88 -33.88
CA THR A 329 -12.57 25.28 -33.48
C THR A 329 -12.85 25.45 -31.99
N PRO A 330 -14.12 25.59 -31.58
CA PRO A 330 -14.46 25.73 -30.16
C PRO A 330 -14.29 24.42 -29.37
N TYR A 331 -14.04 23.29 -30.03
CA TYR A 331 -13.93 21.97 -29.39
C TYR A 331 -13.08 20.99 -30.19
N ASP A 332 -12.47 20.03 -29.48
CA ASP A 332 -11.66 18.96 -30.08
C ASP A 332 -12.06 17.59 -29.49
N TRP A 333 -11.72 16.52 -30.20
CA TRP A 333 -11.96 15.13 -29.76
C TRP A 333 -10.68 14.51 -29.21
N TYR A 334 -10.71 14.07 -27.96
CA TYR A 334 -9.55 13.50 -27.29
C TYR A 334 -9.75 12.03 -26.92
N THR A 335 -8.70 11.23 -27.13
CA THR A 335 -8.56 9.95 -26.42
C THR A 335 -8.42 10.17 -24.91
N TYR A 336 -8.69 9.15 -24.09
CA TYR A 336 -8.61 9.29 -22.64
C TYR A 336 -7.25 9.79 -22.11
N PRO A 337 -6.08 9.31 -22.60
CA PRO A 337 -4.80 9.81 -22.12
C PRO A 337 -4.61 11.29 -22.45
N ASN A 338 -4.94 11.70 -23.67
CA ASN A 338 -4.80 13.08 -24.10
C ASN A 338 -5.77 14.00 -23.34
N ALA A 339 -6.99 13.55 -23.05
CA ALA A 339 -7.96 14.31 -22.26
C ALA A 339 -7.45 14.57 -20.83
N ILE A 340 -6.80 13.59 -20.21
CA ILE A 340 -6.21 13.75 -18.86
C ILE A 340 -5.14 14.85 -18.86
N ASP A 341 -4.31 14.92 -19.90
CA ASP A 341 -3.23 15.91 -19.99
C ASP A 341 -3.74 17.35 -20.18
N LYS A 342 -5.01 17.52 -20.59
CA LYS A 342 -5.62 18.82 -20.90
C LYS A 342 -6.52 19.36 -19.80
N LEU A 343 -6.98 18.51 -18.88
CA LEU A 343 -7.96 18.86 -17.85
C LEU A 343 -7.32 19.25 -16.50
N ASP A 344 -8.08 19.93 -15.65
CA ASP A 344 -7.70 20.21 -14.27
C ASP A 344 -7.92 18.99 -13.36
N LYS A 345 -7.23 18.93 -12.21
CA LYS A 345 -7.25 17.77 -11.30
C LYS A 345 -8.66 17.29 -10.90
N PRO A 346 -9.62 18.16 -10.54
CA PRO A 346 -11.00 17.75 -10.26
C PRO A 346 -11.68 17.09 -11.47
N SER A 347 -11.54 17.66 -12.67
CA SER A 347 -12.11 17.10 -13.89
C SER A 347 -11.45 15.79 -14.31
N ILE A 348 -10.13 15.64 -14.11
CA ILE A 348 -9.42 14.37 -14.31
C ILE A 348 -10.02 13.26 -13.44
N THR A 349 -10.26 13.55 -12.16
CA THR A 349 -10.83 12.57 -11.22
C THR A 349 -12.25 12.15 -11.64
N ALA A 350 -13.05 13.09 -12.09
CA ALA A 350 -14.38 12.80 -12.61
C ALA A 350 -14.34 12.04 -13.95
N LEU A 351 -13.40 12.36 -14.83
CA LEU A 351 -13.20 11.66 -16.10
C LEU A 351 -12.79 10.20 -15.86
N GLN A 352 -11.87 9.96 -14.92
CA GLN A 352 -11.48 8.62 -14.46
C GLN A 352 -12.68 7.83 -13.94
N THR A 353 -13.50 8.46 -13.08
CA THR A 353 -14.70 7.84 -12.53
C THR A 353 -15.73 7.52 -13.62
N MET A 354 -15.93 8.44 -14.56
CA MET A 354 -16.84 8.25 -15.69
C MET A 354 -16.35 7.14 -16.62
N ALA A 355 -15.06 7.06 -16.92
CA ALA A 355 -14.46 5.97 -17.69
C ALA A 355 -14.75 4.59 -17.08
N LEU A 356 -14.61 4.45 -15.76
CA LEU A 356 -14.95 3.21 -15.06
C LEU A 356 -16.44 2.86 -15.21
N ASN A 357 -17.33 3.84 -15.03
CA ASN A 357 -18.78 3.66 -15.20
C ASN A 357 -19.12 3.23 -16.64
N LEU A 358 -18.47 3.82 -17.65
CA LEU A 358 -18.69 3.52 -19.06
C LEU A 358 -18.23 2.11 -19.43
N VAL A 359 -17.06 1.68 -18.95
CA VAL A 359 -16.56 0.33 -19.18
C VAL A 359 -17.49 -0.71 -18.54
N GLN A 360 -17.96 -0.47 -17.31
CA GLN A 360 -18.94 -1.34 -16.66
C GLN A 360 -20.28 -1.39 -17.41
N ALA A 361 -20.78 -0.24 -17.86
CA ALA A 361 -22.01 -0.15 -18.64
C ALA A 361 -21.88 -0.83 -20.02
N ALA A 362 -20.71 -0.75 -20.66
CA ALA A 362 -20.44 -1.43 -21.91
C ALA A 362 -20.44 -2.96 -21.75
N ASN A 363 -19.94 -3.49 -20.62
CA ASN A 363 -19.96 -4.93 -20.34
C ASN A 363 -21.37 -5.53 -20.27
N VAL A 364 -22.39 -4.70 -20.02
CA VAL A 364 -23.81 -5.09 -20.04
C VAL A 364 -24.56 -4.54 -21.26
N ASN A 365 -23.84 -4.12 -22.31
CA ASN A 365 -24.37 -3.59 -23.57
C ASN A 365 -25.24 -2.32 -23.43
N LEU A 366 -25.06 -1.52 -22.38
CA LEU A 366 -25.73 -0.22 -22.24
C LEU A 366 -25.01 0.89 -23.00
N VAL A 367 -23.71 0.71 -23.28
CA VAL A 367 -22.89 1.63 -24.09
C VAL A 367 -22.36 0.86 -25.30
N PRO A 368 -22.56 1.35 -26.53
CA PRO A 368 -22.10 0.66 -27.73
C PRO A 368 -20.58 0.75 -27.87
N ALA A 369 -19.90 -0.38 -28.05
CA ALA A 369 -18.47 -0.43 -28.36
C ALA A 369 -18.25 -0.21 -29.88
N LYS A 370 -18.38 1.05 -30.34
CA LYS A 370 -18.21 1.44 -31.76
C LYS A 370 -16.96 2.32 -31.93
N TRP A 371 -16.52 2.49 -33.18
CA TRP A 371 -15.51 3.51 -33.57
C TRP A 371 -14.24 3.51 -32.71
N GLY A 372 -13.59 2.35 -32.60
CA GLY A 372 -12.37 2.20 -31.81
C GLY A 372 -12.59 1.70 -30.37
N GLY A 373 -13.83 1.60 -29.90
CA GLY A 373 -14.19 0.87 -28.67
C GLY A 373 -14.94 1.71 -27.67
N VAL A 374 -14.60 1.58 -26.38
CA VAL A 374 -15.26 2.29 -25.27
C VAL A 374 -14.26 3.25 -24.63
N PHE A 375 -14.67 4.49 -24.42
CA PHE A 375 -13.85 5.50 -23.76
C PHE A 375 -13.31 5.01 -22.39
N GLY A 376 -11.98 5.03 -22.23
CA GLY A 376 -11.30 4.63 -21.00
C GLY A 376 -10.83 3.17 -20.97
N GLN A 377 -11.16 2.35 -21.96
CA GLN A 377 -10.66 0.96 -22.08
C GLN A 377 -9.13 0.87 -22.12
N GLU A 378 -8.47 1.92 -22.60
CA GLU A 378 -7.01 2.05 -22.73
C GLU A 378 -6.30 2.12 -21.37
N SER A 379 -6.98 2.58 -20.32
CA SER A 379 -6.42 2.64 -18.96
C SER A 379 -6.08 1.23 -18.44
N TYR A 380 -6.97 0.27 -18.67
CA TYR A 380 -6.77 -1.14 -18.31
C TYR A 380 -5.62 -1.79 -19.08
N LEU A 381 -5.36 -1.35 -20.32
CA LEU A 381 -4.26 -1.89 -21.13
C LEU A 381 -2.90 -1.42 -20.61
N GLN A 382 -2.78 -0.22 -20.05
CA GLN A 382 -1.51 0.26 -19.48
C GLN A 382 -1.11 -0.53 -18.23
N ASP A 383 -2.06 -0.82 -17.34
CA ASP A 383 -1.80 -1.63 -16.14
C ASP A 383 -1.37 -3.06 -16.49
N SER A 384 -1.90 -3.62 -17.57
CA SER A 384 -1.51 -4.95 -18.05
C SER A 384 -0.05 -4.99 -18.55
N LYS A 385 0.40 -3.93 -19.23
CA LYS A 385 1.78 -3.81 -19.77
C LYS A 385 2.83 -3.65 -18.69
N LEU A 386 2.51 -3.01 -17.55
CA LEU A 386 3.39 -2.92 -16.39
C LEU A 386 3.57 -4.28 -15.68
N SER A 387 2.68 -5.25 -15.91
CA SER A 387 2.82 -6.61 -15.38
C SER A 387 3.53 -7.59 -16.32
N SER A 388 3.75 -7.22 -17.60
CA SER A 388 4.30 -8.12 -18.62
C SER A 388 5.61 -7.61 -19.22
N THR A 389 6.74 -7.91 -18.59
CA THR A 389 8.06 -7.89 -19.24
C THR A 389 8.23 -9.10 -20.15
N THR A 390 7.48 -9.15 -21.27
CA THR A 390 7.90 -9.61 -22.61
C THR A 390 6.69 -9.53 -23.56
N PRO A 391 6.63 -8.57 -24.48
CA PRO A 391 5.60 -8.53 -25.51
C PRO A 391 6.19 -9.00 -26.84
N GLU A 392 5.91 -10.23 -27.24
CA GLU A 392 5.90 -10.58 -28.66
C GLU A 392 4.93 -11.74 -28.89
N LYS A 393 3.97 -11.50 -29.80
CA LYS A 393 2.91 -12.40 -30.29
C LYS A 393 1.75 -12.67 -29.34
N ASN A 394 0.73 -11.80 -29.36
CA ASN A 394 -0.64 -12.19 -28.98
C ASN A 394 -1.76 -11.46 -29.76
N ASN A 395 -1.47 -10.82 -30.90
CA ASN A 395 -2.51 -10.21 -31.75
C ASN A 395 -3.00 -11.11 -32.90
N SER A 396 -2.80 -12.43 -32.85
CA SER A 396 -3.27 -13.37 -33.90
C SER A 396 -4.11 -14.53 -33.38
N LEU A 397 -4.75 -14.40 -32.21
CA LEU A 397 -5.54 -15.49 -31.60
C LEU A 397 -7.06 -15.24 -31.65
N LEU A 398 -7.57 -14.79 -32.80
CA LEU A 398 -9.02 -14.79 -33.05
C LEU A 398 -9.44 -15.44 -34.38
N GLU A 399 -8.53 -16.07 -35.12
CA GLU A 399 -8.90 -16.89 -36.29
C GLU A 399 -8.19 -18.26 -36.30
N ALA A 400 -8.98 -19.30 -36.01
CA ALA A 400 -8.89 -20.71 -36.42
C ALA A 400 -7.52 -21.43 -36.58
N ASN A 401 -7.24 -22.39 -35.67
CA ASN A 401 -7.34 -23.84 -35.96
C ASN A 401 -6.99 -24.63 -34.68
N VAL A 402 -8.02 -25.09 -33.97
CA VAL A 402 -7.88 -26.03 -32.85
C VAL A 402 -7.69 -27.42 -33.46
N GLU A 403 -6.44 -27.87 -33.53
CA GLU A 403 -6.18 -29.30 -33.69
C GLU A 403 -6.50 -29.99 -32.36
N GLU A 404 -7.62 -30.69 -32.36
CA GLU A 404 -8.22 -31.38 -31.22
C GLU A 404 -7.24 -32.43 -30.66
N TRP A 405 -6.53 -32.09 -29.58
CA TRP A 405 -5.67 -33.04 -28.86
C TRP A 405 -6.55 -34.06 -28.14
N LYS A 406 -6.73 -35.24 -28.75
CA LYS A 406 -7.43 -36.36 -28.12
C LYS A 406 -6.50 -37.06 -27.13
N PRO A 407 -6.83 -37.13 -25.82
CA PRO A 407 -6.09 -37.94 -24.87
C PRO A 407 -6.17 -39.40 -25.32
N THR A 408 -5.01 -40.01 -25.58
CA THR A 408 -4.98 -41.45 -25.82
C THR A 408 -5.36 -42.16 -24.51
N ARG A 409 -6.28 -43.12 -24.62
CA ARG A 409 -6.89 -43.83 -23.50
C ARG A 409 -5.84 -44.31 -22.49
N GLN A 410 -6.04 -43.93 -21.23
CA GLN A 410 -5.50 -44.58 -20.03
C GLN A 410 -3.96 -44.78 -20.03
N GLY A 411 -3.22 -43.77 -20.50
CA GLY A 411 -1.78 -43.67 -20.31
C GLY A 411 -1.44 -43.02 -18.97
N ASP A 412 -0.44 -43.57 -18.29
CA ASP A 412 0.11 -43.08 -17.03
C ASP A 412 0.52 -41.59 -17.17
N ILE A 413 -0.15 -40.70 -16.43
CA ILE A 413 0.09 -39.24 -16.43
C ILE A 413 1.58 -38.93 -16.20
N LEU A 414 2.29 -39.78 -15.44
CA LEU A 414 3.72 -39.62 -15.22
C LEU A 414 4.56 -39.83 -16.50
N GLN A 415 4.08 -40.66 -17.43
CA GLN A 415 4.74 -40.90 -18.70
C GLN A 415 4.58 -39.70 -19.64
N ASP A 416 3.42 -39.04 -19.60
CA ASP A 416 3.18 -37.79 -20.35
C ASP A 416 3.99 -36.63 -19.79
N VAL A 417 4.11 -36.52 -18.46
CA VAL A 417 4.99 -35.54 -17.81
C VAL A 417 6.46 -35.79 -18.17
N ARG A 418 6.91 -37.06 -18.21
CA ARG A 418 8.27 -37.39 -18.66
C ARG A 418 8.49 -37.04 -20.14
N LYS A 419 7.49 -37.28 -21.00
CA LYS A 419 7.57 -36.94 -22.42
C LYS A 419 7.64 -35.42 -22.63
N ALA A 420 6.85 -34.65 -21.87
CA ALA A 420 6.89 -33.19 -21.88
C ALA A 420 8.24 -32.65 -21.36
N ASN A 421 8.78 -33.21 -20.27
CA ASN A 421 10.08 -32.81 -19.74
C ASN A 421 11.22 -33.15 -20.70
N ASN A 422 11.21 -34.33 -21.34
CA ASN A 422 12.21 -34.70 -22.34
C ASN A 422 12.15 -33.79 -23.58
N ALA A 423 10.95 -33.40 -24.03
CA ALA A 423 10.78 -32.44 -25.12
C ALA A 423 11.29 -31.04 -24.75
N LEU A 424 11.15 -30.64 -23.49
CA LEU A 424 11.70 -29.39 -22.96
C LEU A 424 13.23 -29.45 -22.90
N GLU A 425 13.80 -30.55 -22.40
CA GLU A 425 15.25 -30.74 -22.34
C GLU A 425 15.89 -30.76 -23.74
N GLN A 426 15.25 -31.39 -24.73
CA GLN A 426 15.71 -31.35 -26.12
C GLN A 426 15.68 -29.92 -26.70
N ARG A 427 14.66 -29.12 -26.38
CA ARG A 427 14.59 -27.70 -26.78
C ARG A 427 15.64 -26.84 -26.08
N LEU A 428 16.01 -27.18 -24.85
CA LEU A 428 17.09 -26.49 -24.12
C LEU A 428 18.47 -26.91 -24.63
N ALA A 429 18.65 -28.17 -25.02
CA ALA A 429 19.88 -28.67 -25.61
C ALA A 429 20.13 -28.08 -27.01
N SER A 430 19.09 -27.92 -27.84
CA SER A 430 19.21 -27.29 -29.16
C SER A 430 19.51 -25.78 -29.09
N ARG A 431 19.10 -25.09 -28.02
CA ARG A 431 19.47 -23.68 -27.78
C ARG A 431 20.90 -23.48 -27.29
N LYS A 432 21.61 -24.54 -26.89
CA LYS A 432 22.98 -24.43 -26.36
C LYS A 432 24.06 -24.27 -27.46
N GLY A 433 23.67 -24.34 -28.74
CA GLY A 433 24.56 -24.20 -29.89
C GLY A 433 24.57 -22.82 -30.56
N GLN A 434 23.67 -21.91 -30.18
CA GLN A 434 23.62 -20.55 -30.72
C GLN A 434 23.62 -19.55 -29.57
N ASP A 435 24.62 -18.67 -29.60
CA ASP A 435 24.84 -17.51 -28.75
C ASP A 435 25.36 -17.75 -27.31
N GLY A 436 26.64 -17.44 -27.14
CA GLY A 436 27.37 -17.39 -25.87
C GLY A 436 26.90 -16.25 -24.95
N MET A 437 25.64 -16.28 -24.52
CA MET A 437 25.16 -15.44 -23.43
C MET A 437 25.13 -16.20 -22.09
N ARG A 438 25.62 -15.51 -21.07
CA ARG A 438 25.82 -15.99 -19.69
C ARG A 438 24.53 -16.56 -19.10
N SER A 439 24.64 -17.74 -18.49
CA SER A 439 23.63 -18.43 -17.69
C SER A 439 22.80 -17.47 -16.83
N ALA A 440 21.55 -17.26 -17.23
CA ALA A 440 20.54 -16.63 -16.40
C ALA A 440 20.14 -17.64 -15.30
N LYS A 441 20.38 -17.25 -14.05
CA LYS A 441 20.03 -18.05 -12.86
C LYS A 441 18.52 -18.27 -12.82
N LEU A 442 18.11 -19.54 -12.79
CA LEU A 442 16.73 -19.95 -12.52
C LEU A 442 16.29 -19.47 -11.12
N PRO A 443 15.07 -18.93 -10.95
CA PRO A 443 14.51 -18.75 -9.63
C PRO A 443 14.16 -20.12 -9.03
N VAL A 444 14.88 -20.50 -7.96
CA VAL A 444 14.52 -21.63 -7.11
C VAL A 444 13.50 -21.16 -6.08
N THR A 445 12.30 -21.73 -6.11
CA THR A 445 11.26 -21.50 -5.10
C THR A 445 11.57 -22.36 -3.86
N LEU A 446 12.05 -21.72 -2.79
CA LEU A 446 12.17 -22.34 -1.46
C LEU A 446 10.86 -22.14 -0.69
N LEU A 447 10.14 -23.23 -0.45
CA LEU A 447 9.04 -23.33 0.51
C LEU A 447 9.58 -23.22 1.94
N SER A 448 9.13 -22.25 2.72
CA SER A 448 9.26 -22.33 4.18
C SER A 448 8.02 -21.75 4.87
N GLY A 449 7.26 -22.65 5.49
CA GLY A 449 6.20 -22.32 6.44
C GLY A 449 6.72 -21.93 7.82
N PHE A 450 5.75 -21.63 8.69
CA PHE A 450 5.81 -21.34 10.12
C PHE A 450 6.40 -20.00 10.57
N LEU A 451 5.54 -19.16 11.15
CA LEU A 451 5.88 -18.31 12.30
C LEU A 451 4.65 -18.09 13.20
N GLY A 452 4.88 -18.34 14.49
CA GLY A 452 4.02 -17.98 15.62
C GLY A 452 4.50 -16.71 16.32
N ALA A 453 3.64 -16.18 17.19
CA ALA A 453 3.70 -15.03 18.11
C ALA A 453 3.39 -13.61 17.56
N CYS A 454 2.46 -12.93 18.23
CA CYS A 454 2.03 -11.54 18.02
C CYS A 454 3.12 -10.58 18.51
N ALA A 455 3.55 -9.64 17.67
CA ALA A 455 4.39 -8.51 18.09
C ALA A 455 4.36 -7.38 17.05
N SER A 456 4.26 -6.14 17.52
CA SER A 456 4.37 -4.92 16.71
C SER A 456 5.78 -4.33 16.84
N ILE A 457 6.52 -4.21 15.74
CA ILE A 457 7.83 -3.55 15.66
C ILE A 457 7.68 -2.36 14.71
N GLN A 458 8.14 -1.18 15.12
CA GLN A 458 8.05 0.04 14.32
C GLN A 458 9.46 0.59 14.02
N CYS A 459 9.70 0.94 12.76
CA CYS A 459 10.96 1.53 12.31
C CYS A 459 10.71 2.98 11.93
N MET A 460 11.53 3.90 12.44
CA MET A 460 11.50 5.32 12.08
C MET A 460 12.81 5.69 11.38
N SER A 461 12.72 6.25 10.17
CA SER A 461 13.90 6.83 9.51
C SER A 461 13.88 8.35 9.71
N SER A 462 14.88 8.87 10.43
CA SER A 462 15.19 10.30 10.43
C SER A 462 16.42 10.53 9.57
N LEU A 463 16.31 11.36 8.53
CA LEU A 463 17.43 11.73 7.67
C LEU A 463 18.04 13.04 8.20
N LYS A 464 19.24 12.96 8.79
CA LYS A 464 20.13 14.12 8.92
C LYS A 464 21.03 14.19 7.69
N TRP A 465 21.01 15.30 6.97
CA TRP A 465 21.89 15.51 5.81
C TRP A 465 23.10 16.38 6.15
N SER A 466 24.28 15.82 5.85
CA SER A 466 25.48 16.55 5.46
C SER A 466 25.79 16.17 4.01
N ARG A 467 26.04 17.17 3.16
CA ARG A 467 26.16 17.05 1.69
C ARG A 467 27.20 16.00 1.27
N SER A 468 26.78 14.96 0.58
CA SER A 468 27.43 14.50 -0.67
C SER A 468 26.52 13.55 -1.46
N THR A 469 26.53 13.77 -2.77
CA THR A 469 25.72 13.21 -3.85
C THR A 469 25.73 11.68 -3.96
N LEU A 470 24.54 11.07 -4.12
CA LEU A 470 24.22 10.11 -5.20
C LEU A 470 22.77 9.60 -5.08
N SER A 471 22.11 9.50 -6.23
CA SER A 471 20.70 9.18 -6.45
C SER A 471 20.35 7.72 -6.12
N SER A 472 19.09 7.47 -5.71
CA SER A 472 18.41 6.19 -5.98
C SER A 472 16.91 6.23 -5.71
N GLY A 473 16.14 5.66 -6.65
CA GLY A 473 14.69 5.45 -6.58
C GLY A 473 14.30 4.24 -5.74
N ILE A 474 13.01 4.14 -5.38
CA ILE A 474 12.42 2.97 -4.71
C ILE A 474 10.98 2.81 -5.21
N ALA A 475 10.63 1.56 -5.51
CA ALA A 475 9.32 1.05 -5.89
C ALA A 475 8.72 0.16 -4.77
N THR A 476 7.40 0.03 -4.76
CA THR A 476 6.61 -0.78 -3.82
C THR A 476 6.30 -2.15 -4.44
N ALA A 477 6.38 -3.24 -3.67
CA ALA A 477 6.06 -4.59 -4.12
C ALA A 477 5.04 -5.27 -3.19
N THR A 478 3.99 -5.82 -3.79
CA THR A 478 2.90 -6.55 -3.11
C THR A 478 2.87 -7.99 -3.64
N VAL A 479 2.73 -8.98 -2.76
CA VAL A 479 2.69 -10.41 -3.10
C VAL A 479 1.33 -10.98 -2.70
N ASN A 480 0.57 -11.51 -3.66
CA ASN A 480 -0.70 -12.20 -3.44
C ASN A 480 -0.60 -13.67 -3.86
N GLY A 481 -1.28 -14.55 -3.11
CA GLY A 481 -1.45 -15.96 -3.44
C GLY A 481 -2.83 -16.46 -2.99
N THR A 482 -3.54 -17.13 -3.90
CA THR A 482 -4.89 -17.68 -3.72
C THR A 482 -4.86 -19.17 -3.36
N LYS A 483 -5.90 -19.60 -2.64
CA LYS A 483 -6.13 -20.93 -2.09
C LYS A 483 -6.77 -21.86 -3.14
N LYS A 484 -6.38 -23.14 -3.18
CA LYS A 484 -7.21 -24.24 -3.71
C LYS A 484 -7.46 -25.25 -2.58
N GLU A 485 -8.74 -25.53 -2.34
CA GLU A 485 -9.24 -26.56 -1.42
C GLU A 485 -9.39 -27.92 -2.11
N GLY A 486 -9.30 -29.00 -1.33
CA GLY A 486 -9.63 -30.35 -1.75
C GLY A 486 -9.10 -31.43 -0.80
N VAL A 487 -9.92 -31.82 0.16
CA VAL A 487 -9.78 -32.97 1.09
C VAL A 487 -10.91 -33.96 0.70
N PRO A 488 -10.77 -35.31 0.82
CA PRO A 488 -11.08 -35.98 2.07
C PRO A 488 -10.19 -37.16 2.51
N ARG A 489 -9.86 -37.08 3.81
CA ARG A 489 -9.88 -38.11 4.87
C ARG A 489 -9.88 -39.60 4.48
N LYS A 490 -8.98 -40.37 5.12
CA LYS A 490 -9.27 -41.73 5.59
C LYS A 490 -9.04 -41.86 7.10
N VAL A 491 -10.01 -42.56 7.67
CA VAL A 491 -10.24 -42.92 9.07
C VAL A 491 -9.18 -43.91 9.54
N TRP A 492 -8.64 -43.72 10.74
CA TRP A 492 -7.96 -44.79 11.48
C TRP A 492 -8.93 -45.35 12.50
N ASP A 493 -9.17 -46.66 12.37
CA ASP A 493 -10.01 -47.47 13.23
C ASP A 493 -9.13 -48.09 14.33
N ILE A 494 -9.56 -47.98 15.58
CA ILE A 494 -8.87 -48.52 16.75
C ILE A 494 -9.42 -49.92 17.00
N LYS A 495 -8.57 -50.95 16.95
CA LYS A 495 -8.83 -52.24 17.61
C LYS A 495 -7.70 -52.60 18.56
N GLY A 496 -7.97 -52.43 19.84
CA GLY A 496 -7.24 -53.09 20.90
C GLY A 496 -7.51 -54.59 20.92
N LYS A 497 -6.52 -55.37 21.34
CA LYS A 497 -6.70 -56.70 21.91
C LYS A 497 -5.67 -56.92 23.00
N ASN A 498 -6.18 -57.01 24.22
CA ASN A 498 -5.54 -57.66 25.35
C ASN A 498 -5.26 -59.13 25.01
N ARG A 499 -4.12 -59.66 25.46
CA ARG A 499 -4.04 -61.03 25.99
C ARG A 499 -2.97 -61.12 27.06
N LEU A 500 -3.43 -61.62 28.21
CA LEU A 500 -2.68 -62.05 29.38
C LEU A 500 -1.90 -63.35 29.12
N SER A 501 -0.90 -63.53 29.99
CA SER A 501 -0.36 -64.77 30.56
C SER A 501 0.30 -65.80 29.64
N SER A 502 1.63 -65.87 29.73
CA SER A 502 2.36 -66.95 30.41
C SER A 502 3.72 -66.44 30.85
#